data_AF-A0A8T5GJ35-F1
#
_entry.id   AF-A0A8T5GJ35-F1
#
_cell.length_a   1.000
_cell.length_b   1.000
_cell.length_c   1.000
_cell.angle_alpha   90.00
_cell.angle_beta   90.00
_cell.angle_gamma   90.00
#
_symmetry.space_group_name_H-M   'P 1'
#
loop_
_entity.id
_entity.type
_entity.pdbx_description
1 polymer ?
#
loop_
_entity_poly.entity_id
_entity_poly.type
_entity_poly.pdbx_seq_one_letter_code
_entity_poly.pdbx_strand_id
1 'polypeptide(L)'
;MFHMSKATEPVRSYDRTWEEIETMLDKATVKMIQWKEWYEECKSNKDKEGMKESARNHKALQGVVKTLKWTLGEEGVSDPLN
;
A
#
# COMPACT_ATOMS: atom_id res chain seq x y z
N MET A 1 25.74 28.11 -19.28
CA MET A 1 24.39 27.56 -19.53
C MET A 1 24.42 26.08 -19.21
N PHE A 2 23.81 25.66 -18.10
CA PHE A 2 23.65 24.23 -17.80
C PHE A 2 22.40 23.72 -18.52
N HIS A 3 22.58 22.83 -19.48
CA HIS A 3 21.47 22.05 -20.05
C HIS A 3 21.07 21.02 -19.00
N MET A 4 19.99 21.27 -18.26
CA MET A 4 19.32 20.22 -17.51
C MET A 4 18.55 19.37 -18.53
N SER A 5 18.97 18.13 -18.73
CA SER A 5 18.14 17.16 -19.44
C SER A 5 16.83 17.04 -18.70
N LYS A 6 15.72 17.30 -19.40
CA LYS A 6 14.38 17.03 -18.90
C LYS A 6 14.34 15.53 -18.62
N ALA A 7 14.29 15.15 -17.34
CA ALA A 7 14.16 13.74 -16.96
C ALA A 7 12.97 13.18 -17.75
N THR A 8 13.23 12.19 -18.58
CA THR A 8 12.20 11.54 -19.39
C THR A 8 11.13 11.03 -18.44
N GLU A 9 9.89 11.45 -18.66
CA GLU A 9 8.76 11.01 -17.85
C GLU A 9 8.72 9.48 -17.80
N PRO A 10 8.33 8.88 -16.66
CA PRO A 10 8.29 7.44 -16.53
C PRO A 10 7.30 6.84 -17.54
N VAL A 11 7.76 5.86 -18.32
CA VAL A 11 6.91 5.10 -19.24
C VAL A 11 5.87 4.32 -18.45
N ARG A 12 4.60 4.39 -18.86
CA ARG A 12 3.48 3.66 -18.27
C ARG A 12 2.88 2.74 -19.33
N SER A 13 2.56 1.50 -18.94
CA SER A 13 2.05 0.49 -19.87
C SER A 13 0.55 0.64 -20.15
N TYR A 14 -0.24 1.13 -19.18
CA TYR A 14 -1.71 1.30 -19.26
C TYR A 14 -2.50 0.05 -19.66
N ASP A 15 -1.88 -1.13 -19.61
CA ASP A 15 -2.41 -2.43 -20.01
C ASP A 15 -2.82 -3.32 -18.83
N ARG A 16 -2.63 -2.82 -17.61
CA ARG A 16 -2.89 -3.57 -16.37
C ARG A 16 -4.38 -3.90 -16.26
N THR A 17 -4.70 -5.16 -16.11
CA THR A 17 -6.09 -5.64 -16.10
C THR A 17 -6.75 -5.43 -14.74
N TRP A 18 -8.08 -5.49 -14.69
CA TRP A 18 -8.83 -5.48 -13.43
C TRP A 18 -8.44 -6.64 -12.51
N GLU A 19 -8.29 -7.84 -13.07
CA GLU A 19 -7.88 -9.04 -12.32
C GLU A 19 -6.50 -8.87 -11.66
N GLU A 20 -5.56 -8.21 -12.34
CA GLU A 20 -4.25 -7.90 -11.76
C GLU A 20 -4.35 -6.92 -10.58
N ILE A 21 -5.25 -5.93 -10.69
CA ILE A 21 -5.49 -4.93 -9.64
C ILE A 21 -6.19 -5.58 -8.44
N GLU A 22 -7.19 -6.44 -8.66
CA GLU A 22 -7.85 -7.23 -7.61
C GLU A 22 -6.85 -8.17 -6.91
N THR A 23 -6.02 -8.87 -7.69
CA THR A 23 -4.95 -9.71 -7.15
C THR A 23 -3.98 -8.91 -6.28
N MET A 24 -3.66 -7.66 -6.67
CA MET A 24 -2.80 -6.80 -5.86
C MET A 24 -3.52 -6.30 -4.60
N LEU A 25 -4.82 -6.02 -4.66
CA LEU A 25 -5.64 -5.67 -3.50
C LEU A 25 -5.64 -6.79 -2.46
N ASP A 26 -5.81 -8.04 -2.89
CA ASP A 26 -5.76 -9.21 -2.02
C ASP A 26 -4.38 -9.35 -1.36
N LYS A 27 -3.30 -9.27 -2.15
CA LYS A 27 -1.93 -9.34 -1.63
C LYS A 27 -1.64 -8.23 -0.62
N ALA A 28 -2.05 -7.00 -0.92
CA ALA A 28 -1.87 -5.86 -0.03
C ALA A 28 -2.64 -6.04 1.28
N THR A 29 -3.87 -6.55 1.20
CA THR A 29 -4.73 -6.82 2.36
C THR A 29 -4.16 -7.93 3.25
N VAL A 30 -3.72 -9.05 2.66
CA VAL A 30 -3.07 -10.14 3.39
C VAL A 30 -1.81 -9.64 4.10
N LYS A 31 -0.95 -8.90 3.41
CA LYS A 31 0.28 -8.37 4.01
C LYS A 31 -0.02 -7.34 5.10
N MET A 32 -1.08 -6.56 4.96
CA MET A 32 -1.52 -5.62 5.99
C MET A 32 -1.92 -6.37 7.25
N ILE A 33 -2.73 -7.43 7.13
CA ILE A 33 -3.15 -8.28 8.26
C ILE A 33 -1.92 -8.90 8.94
N GLN A 34 -0.97 -9.44 8.18
CA GLN A 34 0.26 -10.02 8.72
C GLN A 34 1.05 -9.01 9.57
N TRP A 35 1.16 -7.74 9.13
CA TRP A 35 1.82 -6.71 9.94
C TRP A 35 1.05 -6.38 11.22
N LYS A 36 -0.27 -6.51 11.22
CA LYS A 36 -1.07 -6.37 12.45
C LYS A 36 -0.81 -7.52 13.43
N GLU A 37 -0.73 -8.75 12.91
CA GLU A 37 -0.41 -9.93 13.71
C GLU A 37 1.00 -9.84 14.31
N TRP A 38 1.99 -9.45 13.50
CA TRP A 38 3.36 -9.22 13.94
C TRP A 38 3.46 -8.13 15.02
N TYR A 39 2.65 -7.07 14.91
CA TYR A 39 2.58 -6.05 15.94
C TYR A 39 2.17 -6.64 17.30
N GLU A 40 1.14 -7.49 17.33
CA GLU A 40 0.69 -8.12 18.58
C GLU A 40 1.73 -9.11 19.12
N GLU A 41 2.46 -9.82 18.25
CA GLU A 41 3.58 -10.66 18.65
C GLU A 41 4.70 -9.83 19.30
N CYS A 42 5.17 -8.76 18.64
CA CYS A 42 6.18 -7.86 19.19
C CYS A 42 5.74 -7.25 20.52
N LYS A 43 4.45 -6.88 20.64
CA LYS A 43 3.88 -6.36 21.87
C LYS A 43 3.92 -7.38 23.00
N SER A 44 3.61 -8.65 22.71
CA SER A 44 3.70 -9.75 23.68
C SER A 44 5.15 -9.96 24.16
N ASN A 45 6.12 -9.79 23.24
CA ASN A 45 7.55 -9.90 23.48
C ASN A 45 8.20 -8.62 24.05
N LYS A 46 7.42 -7.55 24.26
CA LYS A 46 7.89 -6.21 24.66
C LYS A 46 8.95 -5.60 23.71
N ASP A 47 8.95 -6.01 22.46
CA ASP A 47 9.82 -5.49 21.40
C ASP A 47 9.27 -4.18 20.83
N LYS A 48 9.78 -3.05 21.34
CA LYS A 48 9.34 -1.71 20.93
C LYS A 48 9.69 -1.35 19.50
N GLU A 49 10.81 -1.85 18.97
CA GLU A 49 11.23 -1.49 17.60
C GLU A 49 10.40 -2.27 16.58
N GLY A 50 10.18 -3.57 16.81
CA GLY A 50 9.28 -4.37 15.99
C GLY A 50 7.83 -3.86 16.01
N MET A 51 7.33 -3.37 17.15
CA MET A 51 6.03 -2.70 17.22
C MET A 51 5.98 -1.46 16.33
N LYS A 52 6.99 -0.59 16.38
CA LYS A 52 7.02 0.63 15.55
C LYS A 52 7.08 0.30 14.06
N GLU A 53 7.91 -0.66 13.68
CA GLU A 53 8.03 -1.11 12.29
C GLU A 53 6.71 -1.68 11.77
N SER A 54 6.09 -2.57 12.54
CA SER A 54 4.83 -3.21 12.19
C SER A 54 3.70 -2.19 12.02
N ALA A 55 3.58 -1.23 12.95
CA ALA A 55 2.59 -0.17 12.87
C ALA A 55 2.77 0.72 11.63
N ARG A 56 4.01 1.08 11.27
CA ARG A 56 4.30 1.87 10.07
C ARG A 56 3.93 1.14 8.79
N ASN A 57 4.33 -0.13 8.66
CA ASN A 57 4.05 -0.92 7.47
C ASN A 57 2.54 -1.20 7.32
N HIS A 58 1.85 -1.54 8.40
CA HIS A 58 0.39 -1.67 8.41
C HIS A 58 -0.27 -0.38 7.92
N LYS A 59 0.14 0.79 8.45
CA LYS A 59 -0.45 2.08 8.05
C LYS A 59 -0.17 2.43 6.58
N ALA A 60 1.02 2.13 6.07
CA ALA A 60 1.34 2.32 4.67
C ALA A 60 0.43 1.45 3.76
N LEU A 61 0.23 0.19 4.14
CA LEU A 61 -0.65 -0.72 3.39
C LEU A 61 -2.12 -0.32 3.47
N GLN A 62 -2.60 0.29 4.55
CA GLN A 62 -3.96 0.88 4.57
C GLN A 62 -4.16 1.88 3.43
N GLY A 63 -3.17 2.74 3.16
CA GLY A 63 -3.23 3.69 2.05
C GLY A 63 -3.23 3.00 0.68
N VAL A 64 -2.40 1.97 0.51
CA VAL A 64 -2.35 1.14 -0.71
C VAL A 64 -3.70 0.46 -0.95
N VAL A 65 -4.23 -0.24 0.05
CA VAL A 65 -5.52 -0.93 -0.01
C VAL A 65 -6.64 0.04 -0.35
N LYS A 66 -6.70 1.21 0.30
CA LYS A 66 -7.73 2.23 0.03
C LYS A 66 -7.63 2.76 -1.41
N THR A 67 -6.41 2.96 -1.93
CA THR A 67 -6.19 3.42 -3.31
C THR A 67 -6.60 2.37 -4.34
N LEU A 68 -6.33 1.09 -4.09
CA LEU A 68 -6.73 0.00 -4.98
C LEU A 68 -8.25 -0.17 -4.99
N LYS A 69 -8.91 -0.12 -3.82
CA LYS A 69 -10.38 -0.12 -3.71
C LYS A 69 -11.02 1.02 -4.49
N TRP A 70 -10.48 2.24 -4.32
CA TRP A 70 -10.92 3.39 -5.11
C TRP A 70 -10.72 3.19 -6.62
N THR A 71 -9.57 2.63 -7.02
CA THR A 71 -9.25 2.34 -8.43
C THR A 71 -10.26 1.37 -9.04
N LEU A 72 -10.71 0.38 -8.27
CA LEU A 72 -11.72 -0.61 -8.66
C LEU A 72 -13.16 -0.07 -8.59
N GLY A 73 -13.37 1.14 -8.06
CA GLY A 73 -14.70 1.71 -7.88
C GLY A 73 -15.52 1.02 -6.77
N GLU A 74 -14.87 0.52 -5.71
CA GLU A 74 -15.56 -0.12 -4.59
C GLU A 74 -16.59 0.84 -3.95
N GLU A 75 -17.82 0.36 -3.77
CA GLU A 75 -18.89 1.14 -3.15
C GLU A 75 -18.48 1.61 -1.75
N GLY A 76 -18.67 2.89 -1.47
CA GLY A 76 -18.27 3.50 -0.20
C GLY A 76 -16.85 4.06 -0.16
N VAL A 77 -16.05 3.92 -1.22
CA VAL A 77 -14.71 4.54 -1.32
C VAL A 77 -14.71 5.66 -2.37
N SER A 78 -15.06 6.88 -1.95
CA SER A 78 -15.15 8.04 -2.85
C SER A 78 -13.81 8.71 -3.15
N ASP A 79 -12.91 8.76 -2.17
CA ASP A 79 -11.61 9.43 -2.26
C ASP A 79 -10.55 8.64 -1.46
N PRO A 80 -9.43 8.21 -2.06
CA PRO A 80 -8.43 7.43 -1.37
C PRO A 80 -7.59 8.26 -0.39
N LEU A 81 -7.63 9.59 -0.45
CA LEU A 81 -6.81 10.50 0.36
C LEU A 81 -7.54 11.08 1.57
N ASN A 82 -8.89 11.08 1.56
CA ASN A 82 -9.73 11.69 2.62
C ASN A 82 -10.46 10.65 3.45
#